data_AF-A0A8X6XB69-F1
#
_entry.id   AF-A0A8X6XB69-F1
#
_cell.length_a   1.000
_cell.length_b   1.000
_cell.length_c   1.000
_cell.angle_alpha   90.00
_cell.angle_beta   90.00
_cell.angle_gamma   90.00
#
_symmetry.space_group_name_H-M   'P 1'
#
loop_
_entity.id
_entity.type
_entity.pdbx_description
1 polymer ?
#
loop_
_entity_poly.entity_id
_entity_poly.type
_entity_poly.pdbx_seq_one_letter_code
_entity_poly.pdbx_strand_id
1 'polypeptide(L)'
;MSGKLKKLMNEVHVVTFERMYEEFVQEYIKNEESKNFVEYFVKSYGGRKQNWAYCYRVGCEINTNMKLERWHRELKYEEGGGKALRRLDKSLSLVLKTISKKLMGRMITMERGKLTAKISTIRMRHETSCKEMQAYTAEEVQPTKWIVYKTLANGINTYEVNKVKDCDCSIRCHTCQICIHSFTCNCVDYAVRFTICKHIHYVCQKFPIMVANVSDENVLLVDEDSNRLRREKEKEAILKEKEKSVVHEEPTELIYEQVERNIQLLNNLKIWQMQNKLNELIKV
;
A
#
# COMPACT_ATOMS: atom_id res chain seq x y z
N MET A 1 24.60 -4.14 6.92
CA MET A 1 23.98 -2.84 7.23
C MET A 1 22.48 -2.77 6.93
N SER A 2 22.00 -3.04 5.70
CA SER A 2 20.59 -2.85 5.30
C SER A 2 19.56 -3.57 6.21
N GLY A 3 19.84 -4.80 6.64
CA GLY A 3 18.95 -5.55 7.54
C GLY A 3 18.81 -4.94 8.94
N LYS A 4 19.92 -4.48 9.55
CA LYS A 4 19.91 -3.85 10.88
C LYS A 4 19.21 -2.49 10.85
N LEU A 5 19.44 -1.69 9.81
CA LEU A 5 18.73 -0.42 9.64
C LEU A 5 17.23 -0.63 9.44
N LYS A 6 16.80 -1.62 8.66
CA LYS A 6 15.39 -1.98 8.55
C LYS A 6 14.78 -2.41 9.88
N LYS A 7 15.51 -3.17 10.69
CA LYS A 7 15.06 -3.56 12.03
C LYS A 7 14.88 -2.33 12.92
N LEU A 8 15.86 -1.43 12.92
CA LEU A 8 15.82 -0.16 13.65
C LEU A 8 14.63 0.71 13.24
N MET A 9 14.42 0.90 11.93
CA MET A 9 13.31 1.71 11.42
C MET A 9 11.93 1.18 11.81
N ASN A 10 11.77 -0.15 11.88
CA ASN A 10 10.50 -0.81 12.14
C ASN A 10 10.24 -1.13 13.63
N GLU A 11 11.13 -0.72 14.53
CA GLU A 11 10.94 -0.89 15.97
C GLU A 11 9.71 -0.08 16.43
N VAL A 12 8.89 -0.69 17.28
CA VAL A 12 7.60 -0.13 17.73
C VAL A 12 7.69 0.47 19.13
N HIS A 13 8.69 0.08 19.92
CA HIS A 13 8.89 0.61 21.27
C HIS A 13 10.00 1.66 21.31
N VAL A 14 9.69 2.85 21.82
CA VAL A 14 10.61 4.00 21.87
C VAL A 14 11.90 3.66 22.63
N VAL A 15 11.81 3.05 23.82
CA VAL A 15 12.98 2.72 24.64
C VAL A 15 13.90 1.71 23.91
N THR A 16 13.30 0.68 23.32
CA THR A 16 14.04 -0.31 22.52
C THR A 16 14.69 0.33 21.31
N PHE A 17 13.98 1.24 20.63
CA PHE A 17 14.48 1.96 19.47
C PHE A 17 15.69 2.83 19.81
N GLU A 18 15.65 3.63 20.88
CA GLU A 18 16.77 4.51 21.25
C GLU A 18 18.03 3.70 21.56
N ARG A 19 17.90 2.60 22.32
CA ARG A 19 19.01 1.67 22.58
C ARG A 19 19.58 1.09 21.28
N MET A 20 18.70 0.58 20.40
CA MET A 20 19.13 0.02 19.11
C MET A 20 19.77 1.07 18.19
N TYR A 21 19.33 2.33 18.26
CA TYR A 21 19.87 3.44 17.50
C TYR A 21 21.32 3.72 17.93
N GLU A 22 21.56 3.82 19.24
CA GLU A 22 22.90 4.03 19.80
C GLU A 22 23.83 2.88 19.44
N GLU A 23 23.39 1.63 19.64
CA GLU A 23 24.14 0.43 19.25
C GLU A 23 24.50 0.46 17.75
N PHE A 24 23.54 0.80 16.88
CA PHE A 24 23.76 0.91 15.45
C PHE A 24 24.81 1.96 15.11
N VAL A 25 24.72 3.16 15.68
CA VAL A 25 25.70 4.23 15.42
C VAL A 25 27.09 3.82 15.90
N GLN A 26 27.20 3.29 17.12
CA GLN A 26 28.49 2.90 17.71
C GLN A 26 29.15 1.72 16.99
N GLU A 27 28.37 0.77 16.48
CA GLU A 27 28.88 -0.37 15.71
C GLU A 27 29.39 0.08 14.34
N TYR A 28 28.60 0.88 13.61
CA TYR A 28 28.90 1.19 12.22
C TYR A 28 29.80 2.42 12.03
N ILE A 29 29.97 3.28 13.03
CA ILE A 29 30.95 4.39 12.94
C ILE A 29 32.40 3.90 13.02
N LYS A 30 32.62 2.73 13.65
CA LYS A 30 33.95 2.12 13.80
C LYS A 30 34.47 1.45 12.53
N ASN A 31 33.60 1.20 11.55
CA ASN A 31 33.98 0.59 10.28
C ASN A 31 34.15 1.69 9.23
N GLU A 32 35.35 1.79 8.67
CA GLU A 32 35.76 2.81 7.71
C GLU A 32 34.85 2.86 6.46
N GLU A 33 34.36 1.70 5.99
CA GLU A 33 33.46 1.62 4.83
C GLU A 33 32.07 2.22 5.13
N SER A 34 31.63 2.17 6.39
CA SER A 34 30.32 2.64 6.80
C SER A 34 30.32 4.00 7.47
N LYS A 35 31.49 4.51 7.86
CA LYS A 35 31.66 5.76 8.61
C LYS A 35 30.99 6.95 7.93
N ASN A 36 31.28 7.17 6.64
CA ASN A 36 30.69 8.27 5.86
C ASN A 36 29.15 8.20 5.82
N PHE A 37 28.60 6.98 5.70
CA PHE A 37 27.15 6.79 5.75
C PHE A 37 26.58 7.11 7.13
N VAL A 38 27.22 6.63 8.20
CA VAL A 38 26.75 6.85 9.58
C VAL A 38 26.81 8.33 9.95
N GLU A 39 27.89 9.03 9.61
CA GLU A 39 28.02 10.47 9.84
C GLU A 39 26.92 11.25 9.13
N TYR A 40 26.68 10.96 7.84
CA TYR A 40 25.55 11.53 7.10
C TYR A 40 24.21 11.19 7.74
N PHE A 41 24.01 9.94 8.15
CA PHE A 41 22.77 9.45 8.75
C PHE A 41 22.48 10.15 10.07
N VAL A 42 23.45 10.26 10.98
CA VAL A 42 23.31 10.95 12.27
C VAL A 42 23.06 12.44 12.04
N LYS A 43 23.83 13.10 11.17
CA LYS A 43 23.67 14.53 10.86
C LYS A 43 22.29 14.83 10.26
N SER A 44 21.84 14.01 9.32
CA SER A 44 20.62 14.29 8.54
C SER A 44 19.35 13.78 9.22
N TYR A 45 19.41 12.64 9.90
CA TYR A 45 18.25 11.92 10.43
C TYR A 45 18.25 11.80 11.96
N GLY A 46 19.39 11.95 12.63
CA GLY A 46 19.52 11.78 14.08
C GLY A 46 18.72 12.78 14.90
N GLY A 47 18.62 14.04 14.46
CA GLY A 47 17.77 15.05 15.11
C GLY A 47 16.28 14.99 14.73
N ARG A 48 15.89 14.07 13.84
CA ARG A 48 14.54 13.97 13.29
C ARG A 48 13.95 12.57 13.43
N LYS A 49 14.34 11.83 14.47
CA LYS A 49 13.90 10.42 14.71
C LYS A 49 12.39 10.29 14.68
N GLN A 50 11.69 11.28 15.21
CA GLN A 50 10.23 11.38 15.25
C GLN A 50 9.59 11.36 13.85
N ASN A 51 10.31 11.82 12.82
CA ASN A 51 9.77 11.93 11.47
C ASN A 51 9.91 10.65 10.64
N TRP A 52 10.81 9.74 11.01
CA TRP A 52 11.10 8.55 10.18
C TRP A 52 11.00 7.22 10.93
N ALA A 53 11.31 7.16 12.22
CA ALA A 53 11.25 5.92 13.00
C ALA A 53 9.81 5.56 13.34
N TYR A 54 9.48 4.27 13.30
CA TYR A 54 8.09 3.83 13.42
C TYR A 54 7.52 3.96 14.82
N CYS A 55 8.34 3.75 15.86
CA CYS A 55 7.95 3.92 17.26
C CYS A 55 7.39 5.32 17.59
N TYR A 56 7.80 6.36 16.86
CA TYR A 56 7.29 7.73 17.01
C TYR A 56 6.15 8.09 16.05
N ARG A 57 5.84 7.19 15.12
CA ARG A 57 4.78 7.35 14.10
C ARG A 57 3.63 6.37 14.30
N VAL A 58 3.57 5.75 15.47
CA VAL A 58 2.47 4.86 15.86
C VAL A 58 1.17 5.66 15.80
N GLY A 59 0.17 5.11 15.13
CA GLY A 59 -1.14 5.77 14.99
C GLY A 59 -1.21 6.82 13.88
N CYS A 60 -0.17 7.04 13.07
CA CYS A 60 -0.27 7.91 11.88
C CYS A 60 -1.06 7.27 10.72
N GLU A 61 -1.47 6.00 10.84
CA GLU A 61 -2.32 5.22 9.91
C GLU A 61 -1.81 5.08 8.45
N ILE A 62 -0.75 5.81 8.07
CA ILE A 62 -0.30 5.98 6.69
C ILE A 62 1.22 5.84 6.59
N ASN A 63 1.67 4.74 5.98
CA ASN A 63 3.03 4.62 5.47
C ASN A 63 3.09 5.23 4.05
N THR A 64 3.25 6.56 3.99
CA THR A 64 3.22 7.34 2.74
C THR A 64 4.37 7.02 1.80
N ASN A 65 5.52 6.54 2.30
CA ASN A 65 6.72 6.37 1.49
C ASN A 65 6.46 5.50 0.25
N MET A 66 5.74 4.38 0.43
CA MET A 66 5.42 3.51 -0.70
C MET A 66 4.41 4.10 -1.69
N LYS A 67 3.50 4.94 -1.21
CA LYS A 67 2.56 5.65 -2.07
C LYS A 67 3.27 6.75 -2.86
N LEU A 68 4.19 7.47 -2.21
CA LEU A 68 5.00 8.54 -2.81
C LEU A 68 5.96 7.98 -3.86
N GLU A 69 6.69 6.92 -3.55
CA GLU A 69 7.60 6.27 -4.52
C GLU A 69 6.85 5.71 -5.72
N ARG A 70 5.69 5.09 -5.50
CA ARG A 70 4.82 4.63 -6.58
C ARG A 70 4.34 5.79 -7.45
N TRP A 71 3.90 6.88 -6.82
CA TRP A 71 3.43 8.07 -7.52
C TRP A 71 4.56 8.73 -8.33
N HIS A 72 5.74 8.86 -7.75
CA HIS A 72 6.92 9.38 -8.42
C HIS A 72 7.30 8.51 -9.62
N ARG A 73 7.28 7.18 -9.47
CA ARG A 73 7.53 6.25 -10.58
C ARG A 73 6.50 6.42 -11.70
N GLU A 74 5.23 6.50 -11.37
CA GLU A 74 4.14 6.66 -12.32
C GLU A 74 4.26 7.97 -13.09
N LEU A 75 4.47 9.09 -12.39
CA LEU A 75 4.67 10.39 -13.04
C LEU A 75 5.92 10.42 -13.92
N LYS A 76 7.06 9.92 -13.41
CA LYS A 76 8.33 10.02 -14.12
C LYS A 76 8.40 9.07 -15.30
N TYR A 77 8.02 7.81 -15.12
CA TYR A 77 8.26 6.75 -16.10
C TYR A 77 7.02 6.37 -16.89
N GLU A 78 5.86 6.18 -16.23
CA GLU A 78 4.65 5.69 -16.90
C GLU A 78 3.96 6.81 -17.72
N GLU A 79 3.86 8.00 -17.14
CA GLU A 79 3.18 9.14 -17.77
C GLU A 79 4.18 10.09 -18.44
N GLY A 80 5.35 10.34 -17.82
CA GLY A 80 6.40 11.23 -18.33
C GLY A 80 7.42 10.58 -19.26
N GLY A 81 7.35 9.27 -19.49
CA GLY A 81 8.23 8.55 -20.41
C GLY A 81 9.74 8.58 -20.04
N GLY A 82 10.06 8.82 -18.77
CA GLY A 82 11.43 8.87 -18.25
C GLY A 82 12.20 10.16 -18.57
N LYS A 83 11.58 11.11 -19.29
CA LYS A 83 12.24 12.35 -19.74
C LYS A 83 12.17 13.44 -18.68
N ALA A 84 13.20 14.29 -18.63
CA ALA A 84 13.18 15.47 -17.76
C ALA A 84 12.12 16.47 -18.26
N LEU A 85 11.15 16.77 -17.41
CA LEU A 85 10.10 17.75 -17.71
C LEU A 85 10.66 19.17 -17.52
N ARG A 86 11.06 19.82 -18.62
CA ARG A 86 11.67 21.16 -18.59
C ARG A 86 10.65 22.30 -18.52
N ARG A 87 9.44 22.05 -19.00
CA ARG A 87 8.36 23.04 -19.13
C ARG A 87 7.33 22.86 -18.03
N LEU A 88 7.08 23.92 -17.26
CA LEU A 88 6.17 23.88 -16.11
C LEU A 88 4.73 23.56 -16.54
N ASP A 89 4.24 24.20 -17.60
CA ASP A 89 2.90 24.00 -18.13
C ASP A 89 2.65 22.55 -18.56
N LYS A 90 3.63 21.94 -19.24
CA LYS A 90 3.58 20.52 -19.62
C LYS A 90 3.62 19.60 -18.40
N SER A 91 4.43 19.95 -17.39
CA SER A 91 4.53 19.18 -16.14
C SER A 91 3.21 19.20 -15.36
N LEU A 92 2.59 20.37 -15.27
CA LEU A 92 1.30 20.54 -14.59
C LEU A 92 0.20 19.77 -15.32
N SER A 93 0.13 19.90 -16.65
CA SER A 93 -0.83 19.15 -17.48
C SER A 93 -0.69 17.64 -17.29
N LEU A 94 0.55 17.14 -17.24
CA LEU A 94 0.83 15.73 -16.97
C LEU A 94 0.27 15.30 -15.61
N VAL A 95 0.61 16.02 -14.53
CA VAL A 95 0.15 15.71 -13.17
C VAL A 95 -1.38 15.69 -13.10
N LEU A 96 -2.04 16.71 -13.65
CA LEU A 96 -3.51 16.80 -13.65
C LEU A 96 -4.13 15.63 -14.43
N LYS A 97 -3.58 15.28 -15.60
CA LYS A 97 -4.05 14.13 -16.39
C LYS A 97 -3.90 12.82 -15.62
N THR A 98 -2.77 12.61 -14.95
CA THR A 98 -2.54 11.42 -14.13
C THR A 98 -3.52 11.35 -12.96
N ILE A 99 -3.80 12.48 -12.29
CA ILE A 99 -4.81 12.54 -11.22
C ILE A 99 -6.18 12.17 -11.76
N SER A 100 -6.62 12.74 -12.88
CA SER A 100 -7.91 12.40 -13.50
C SER A 100 -8.02 10.91 -13.85
N LYS A 101 -6.96 10.31 -14.41
CA LYS A 101 -6.88 8.87 -14.70
C LYS A 101 -7.02 8.01 -13.43
N LYS A 102 -6.38 8.42 -12.32
CA LYS A 102 -6.52 7.76 -11.01
C LYS A 102 -7.94 7.83 -10.46
N LEU A 103 -8.58 8.99 -10.54
CA LEU A 103 -9.94 9.20 -10.05
C LEU A 103 -10.93 8.33 -10.84
N MET A 104 -10.82 8.30 -12.17
CA MET A 104 -11.64 7.42 -13.02
C MET A 104 -11.39 5.94 -12.71
N GLY A 105 -10.12 5.54 -12.57
CA GLY A 105 -9.77 4.17 -12.19
C GLY A 105 -10.34 3.76 -10.82
N ARG A 106 -10.37 4.69 -9.85
CA ARG A 106 -11.00 4.47 -8.55
C ARG A 106 -12.51 4.27 -8.68
N MET A 107 -13.20 5.13 -9.45
CA MET A 107 -14.64 5.01 -9.69
C MET A 107 -15.00 3.64 -10.30
N ILE A 108 -14.27 3.22 -11.34
CA ILE A 108 -14.44 1.89 -11.96
C ILE A 108 -14.20 0.75 -10.95
N THR A 109 -13.18 0.90 -10.10
CA THR A 109 -12.82 -0.12 -9.10
C THR A 109 -13.87 -0.24 -7.99
N MET A 110 -14.49 0.89 -7.61
CA MET A 110 -15.58 0.92 -6.64
C MET A 110 -16.80 0.18 -7.20
N GLU A 111 -17.16 0.46 -8.46
CA GLU A 111 -18.32 -0.15 -9.11
C GLU A 111 -18.15 -1.66 -9.33
N ARG A 112 -16.94 -2.10 -9.72
CA ARG A 112 -16.67 -3.52 -10.04
C ARG A 112 -16.43 -4.41 -8.82
N GLY A 113 -16.37 -3.86 -7.61
CA GLY A 113 -16.07 -4.66 -6.41
C GLY A 113 -14.74 -5.40 -6.51
N LYS A 114 -13.60 -4.69 -6.49
CA LYS A 114 -12.28 -5.34 -6.54
C LYS A 114 -11.82 -5.82 -5.16
N LEU A 115 -11.40 -7.07 -5.05
CA LEU A 115 -10.61 -7.55 -3.91
C LEU A 115 -9.27 -6.81 -3.88
N THR A 116 -9.15 -5.84 -2.98
CA THR A 116 -7.89 -5.11 -2.82
C THR A 116 -6.89 -5.95 -2.02
N ALA A 117 -5.59 -5.70 -2.21
CA ALA A 117 -4.54 -6.32 -1.40
C ALA A 117 -4.77 -6.12 0.12
N LYS A 118 -5.43 -5.01 0.49
CA LYS A 118 -5.79 -4.72 1.88
C LYS A 118 -6.86 -5.70 2.39
N ILE A 119 -7.94 -5.93 1.64
CA ILE A 119 -8.98 -6.90 2.00
C ILE A 119 -8.41 -8.32 2.03
N SER A 120 -7.58 -8.69 1.05
CA SER A 120 -6.87 -9.99 1.05
C SER A 120 -6.00 -10.17 2.29
N THR A 121 -5.26 -9.12 2.71
CA THR A 121 -4.47 -9.16 3.95
C THR A 121 -5.37 -9.36 5.18
N ILE A 122 -6.51 -8.67 5.25
CA ILE A 122 -7.48 -8.83 6.35
C ILE A 122 -7.98 -10.28 6.41
N ARG A 123 -8.35 -10.88 5.27
CA ARG A 123 -8.79 -12.29 5.21
C ARG A 123 -7.69 -13.26 5.69
N MET A 124 -6.46 -13.09 5.19
CA MET A 124 -5.32 -13.89 5.61
C MET A 124 -5.07 -13.78 7.13
N ARG A 125 -5.19 -12.58 7.71
CA ARG A 125 -5.05 -12.37 9.15
C ARG A 125 -6.19 -12.98 9.97
N HIS A 126 -7.39 -12.98 9.44
CA HIS A 126 -8.51 -13.71 10.03
C HIS A 126 -8.21 -15.22 10.08
N GLU A 127 -7.80 -15.82 8.96
CA GLU A 127 -7.44 -17.25 8.91
C GLU A 127 -6.27 -17.58 9.85
N THR A 128 -5.26 -16.69 9.92
CA THR A 128 -4.14 -16.82 10.85
C THR A 128 -4.64 -16.82 12.30
N SER A 129 -5.64 -16.00 12.62
CA SER A 129 -6.26 -15.99 13.95
C SER A 129 -6.87 -17.35 14.29
N CYS A 130 -7.69 -17.90 13.39
CA CYS A 130 -8.36 -19.19 13.61
C CYS A 130 -7.37 -20.34 13.85
N LYS A 131 -6.21 -20.32 13.18
CA LYS A 131 -5.21 -21.39 13.23
C LYS A 131 -4.21 -21.23 14.37
N GLU A 132 -3.62 -20.04 14.52
CA GLU A 132 -2.46 -19.83 15.39
C GLU A 132 -2.81 -19.33 16.80
N MET A 133 -3.99 -18.73 16.99
CA MET A 133 -4.34 -18.10 18.27
C MET A 133 -4.83 -19.09 19.33
N GLN A 134 -4.91 -20.39 19.01
CA GLN A 134 -5.23 -21.45 19.97
C GLN A 134 -4.24 -21.51 21.14
N ALA A 135 -2.98 -21.13 20.91
CA ALA A 135 -1.93 -21.08 21.93
C ALA A 135 -1.89 -19.74 22.72
N TYR A 136 -2.84 -18.83 22.47
CA TYR A 136 -2.92 -17.53 23.12
C TYR A 136 -4.11 -17.50 24.08
N THR A 137 -3.97 -16.72 25.15
CA THR A 137 -5.08 -16.40 26.07
C THR A 137 -5.47 -14.94 25.88
N ALA A 138 -6.74 -14.62 26.10
CA ALA A 138 -7.24 -13.27 26.09
C ALA A 138 -8.09 -13.01 27.33
N GLU A 139 -7.83 -11.90 28.00
CA GLU A 139 -8.54 -11.46 29.19
C GLU A 139 -9.17 -10.09 28.93
N GLU A 140 -10.42 -9.95 29.36
CA GLU A 140 -11.13 -8.67 29.33
C GLU A 140 -10.75 -7.88 30.58
N VAL A 141 -10.09 -6.75 30.37
CA VAL A 141 -9.73 -5.82 31.46
C VAL A 141 -10.84 -4.81 31.68
N GLN A 142 -11.49 -4.38 30.59
CA GLN A 142 -12.63 -3.46 30.58
C GLN A 142 -13.53 -3.80 29.37
N PRO A 143 -14.79 -3.31 29.33
CA PRO A 143 -15.72 -3.58 28.23
C PRO A 143 -15.22 -3.27 26.83
N THR A 144 -14.22 -2.39 26.71
CA THR A 144 -13.61 -1.97 25.44
C THR A 144 -12.12 -2.27 25.35
N LYS A 145 -11.55 -3.03 26.30
CA LYS A 145 -10.10 -3.26 26.41
C LYS A 145 -9.77 -4.69 26.81
N TRP A 146 -8.95 -5.33 25.99
CA TRP A 146 -8.51 -6.71 26.17
C TRP A 146 -6.99 -6.82 26.14
N ILE A 147 -6.46 -7.75 26.92
CA ILE A 147 -5.06 -8.15 26.87
C ILE A 147 -5.00 -9.56 26.28
N VAL A 148 -4.28 -9.69 25.15
CA VAL A 148 -4.02 -10.96 24.48
C VAL A 148 -2.57 -11.34 24.75
N TYR A 149 -2.32 -12.52 25.30
CA TYR A 149 -0.97 -12.93 25.64
C TYR A 149 -0.67 -14.40 25.34
N LYS A 150 0.61 -14.70 25.19
CA LYS A 150 1.13 -16.06 25.06
C LYS A 150 2.29 -16.26 26.02
N THR A 151 2.16 -17.27 26.86
CA THR A 151 3.24 -17.73 27.73
C THR A 151 4.27 -18.48 26.90
N LEU A 152 5.53 -18.06 27.00
CA LEU A 152 6.68 -18.68 26.38
C LEU A 152 7.64 -19.15 27.48
N ALA A 153 8.57 -20.05 27.15
CA ALA A 153 9.56 -20.55 28.11
C ALA A 153 10.38 -19.42 28.78
N ASN A 154 10.58 -18.30 28.08
CA ASN A 154 11.44 -17.19 28.52
C ASN A 154 10.67 -15.88 28.79
N GLY A 155 9.36 -15.94 29.03
CA GLY A 155 8.56 -14.76 29.36
C GLY A 155 7.15 -14.77 28.79
N ILE A 156 6.47 -13.64 28.85
CA ILE A 156 5.09 -13.47 28.38
C ILE A 156 5.07 -12.41 27.29
N ASN A 157 4.62 -12.79 26.10
CA ASN A 157 4.35 -11.81 25.04
C ASN A 157 2.92 -11.31 25.19
N THR A 158 2.76 -10.01 25.44
CA THR A 158 1.46 -9.36 25.66
C THR A 158 1.13 -8.36 24.55
N TYR A 159 -0.15 -8.30 24.19
CA TYR A 159 -0.69 -7.38 23.20
C TYR A 159 -1.96 -6.74 23.74
N GLU A 160 -2.03 -5.42 23.65
CA GLU A 160 -3.22 -4.67 24.05
C GLU A 160 -4.12 -4.45 22.84
N VAL A 161 -5.41 -4.75 22.99
CA VAL A 161 -6.45 -4.53 21.98
C VAL A 161 -7.55 -3.66 22.58
N ASN A 162 -7.92 -2.58 21.89
CA ASN A 162 -8.98 -1.68 22.33
C ASN A 162 -10.05 -1.50 21.25
N LYS A 163 -11.33 -1.51 21.62
CA LYS A 163 -12.43 -1.06 20.75
C LYS A 163 -12.45 0.47 20.77
N VAL A 164 -12.49 1.10 19.59
CA VAL A 164 -12.40 2.57 19.46
C VAL A 164 -13.72 3.18 19.02
N LYS A 165 -14.29 2.68 17.92
CA LYS A 165 -15.53 3.21 17.36
C LYS A 165 -16.23 2.18 16.49
N ASP A 166 -17.53 2.35 16.31
CA ASP A 166 -18.26 1.64 15.27
C ASP A 166 -18.15 2.41 13.94
N CYS A 167 -17.94 1.69 12.84
CA CYS A 167 -17.72 2.29 11.52
C CYS A 167 -18.16 1.31 10.43
N ASP A 168 -18.76 1.84 9.37
CA ASP A 168 -19.43 1.12 8.27
C ASP A 168 -18.61 1.10 6.97
N CYS A 169 -17.32 1.44 7.03
CA CYS A 169 -16.52 1.52 5.81
C CYS A 169 -16.29 0.14 5.14
N SER A 170 -16.06 0.15 3.83
CA SER A 170 -15.89 -1.07 3.02
C SER A 170 -14.58 -1.84 3.30
N ILE A 171 -13.65 -1.28 4.07
CA ILE A 171 -12.39 -1.95 4.44
C ILE A 171 -12.59 -2.78 5.72
N ARG A 172 -13.32 -3.90 5.57
CA ARG A 172 -13.74 -4.72 6.69
C ARG A 172 -13.54 -6.21 6.50
N CYS A 173 -13.46 -6.92 7.62
CA CYS A 173 -13.56 -8.37 7.65
C CYS A 173 -15.04 -8.74 7.63
N HIS A 174 -15.47 -9.52 6.64
CA HIS A 174 -16.88 -9.91 6.49
C HIS A 174 -17.25 -11.01 7.49
N THR A 175 -16.30 -11.84 7.91
CA THR A 175 -16.57 -12.88 8.92
C THR A 175 -16.71 -12.28 10.32
N CYS A 176 -15.82 -11.35 10.70
CA CYS A 176 -15.89 -10.69 12.01
C CYS A 176 -16.81 -9.46 12.04
N GLN A 177 -17.26 -8.96 10.88
CA GLN A 177 -18.08 -7.75 10.75
C GLN A 177 -17.44 -6.48 11.34
N ILE A 178 -16.11 -6.39 11.35
CA ILE A 178 -15.34 -5.25 11.87
C ILE A 178 -14.48 -4.61 10.79
N CYS A 179 -14.30 -3.30 10.85
CA CYS A 179 -13.43 -2.57 9.94
C CYS A 179 -12.08 -2.22 10.57
N ILE A 180 -11.14 -1.72 9.75
CA ILE A 180 -9.80 -1.29 10.21
C ILE A 180 -9.83 -0.19 11.28
N HIS A 181 -10.93 0.58 11.37
CA HIS A 181 -11.08 1.65 12.34
C HIS A 181 -11.74 1.21 13.66
N SER A 182 -12.30 -0.01 13.69
CA SER A 182 -13.13 -0.43 14.82
C SER A 182 -12.32 -0.71 16.08
N PHE A 183 -11.06 -1.13 15.91
CA PHE A 183 -10.17 -1.53 16.98
C PHE A 183 -8.77 -0.93 16.79
N THR A 184 -8.01 -0.87 17.88
CA THR A 184 -6.57 -0.68 17.87
C THR A 184 -5.86 -1.87 18.47
N CYS A 185 -4.61 -2.09 18.07
CA CYS A 185 -3.72 -3.05 18.69
C CYS A 185 -2.28 -2.53 18.71
N ASN A 186 -1.52 -2.81 19.76
CA ASN A 186 -0.11 -2.42 19.85
C ASN A 186 0.84 -3.28 19.00
N CYS A 187 0.35 -4.32 18.32
CA CYS A 187 1.19 -5.17 17.49
C CYS A 187 1.59 -4.51 16.16
N VAL A 188 2.68 -4.97 15.55
CA VAL A 188 3.21 -4.44 14.29
C VAL A 188 2.16 -4.42 13.15
N ASP A 189 1.31 -5.45 13.05
CA ASP A 189 0.29 -5.47 12.00
C ASP A 189 -0.70 -4.30 12.09
N TYR A 190 -1.10 -3.89 13.29
CA TYR A 190 -1.95 -2.72 13.44
C TYR A 190 -1.12 -1.43 13.51
N ALA A 191 -0.20 -1.33 14.48
CA ALA A 191 0.56 -0.12 14.76
C ALA A 191 1.35 0.41 13.55
N VAL A 192 1.83 -0.51 12.70
CA VAL A 192 2.64 -0.17 11.53
C VAL A 192 1.89 -0.33 10.22
N ARG A 193 1.21 -1.46 10.02
CA ARG A 193 0.56 -1.79 8.74
C ARG A 193 -0.89 -1.32 8.66
N PHE A 194 -1.42 -0.82 9.78
CA PHE A 194 -2.79 -0.34 9.93
C PHE A 194 -3.81 -1.32 9.33
N THR A 195 -3.68 -2.59 9.67
CA THR A 195 -4.59 -3.65 9.25
C THR A 195 -5.20 -4.32 10.46
N ILE A 196 -6.38 -4.93 10.27
CA ILE A 196 -6.96 -5.80 11.29
C ILE A 196 -5.97 -6.97 11.47
N CYS A 197 -5.42 -7.09 12.67
CA CYS A 197 -4.40 -8.08 13.00
C CYS A 197 -5.06 -9.34 13.57
N LYS A 198 -4.27 -10.42 13.67
CA LYS A 198 -4.75 -11.68 14.26
C LYS A 198 -5.22 -11.53 15.72
N HIS A 199 -4.66 -10.60 16.49
CA HIS A 199 -5.09 -10.36 17.88
C HIS A 199 -6.48 -9.73 17.94
N ILE A 200 -6.77 -8.76 17.07
CA ILE A 200 -8.10 -8.15 16.97
C ILE A 200 -9.14 -9.20 16.56
N HIS A 201 -8.81 -10.02 15.54
CA HIS A 201 -9.68 -11.12 15.13
C HIS A 201 -9.96 -12.10 16.27
N TYR A 202 -8.92 -12.47 17.03
CA TYR A 202 -9.06 -13.39 18.15
C TYR A 202 -9.99 -12.85 19.24
N VAL A 203 -9.84 -11.56 19.60
CA VAL A 203 -10.73 -10.89 20.55
C VAL A 203 -12.18 -10.94 20.05
N CYS A 204 -12.43 -10.60 18.79
CA CYS A 204 -13.79 -10.62 18.24
C CYS A 204 -14.39 -12.04 18.13
N GLN A 205 -13.56 -13.08 18.04
CA GLN A 205 -14.00 -14.48 18.06
C GLN A 205 -14.32 -14.97 19.47
N LYS A 206 -13.55 -14.54 20.47
CA LYS A 206 -13.68 -14.95 21.88
C LYS A 206 -14.76 -14.18 22.62
N PHE A 207 -14.87 -12.89 22.34
CA PHE A 207 -15.81 -11.97 22.98
C PHE A 207 -16.80 -11.54 21.90
N PRO A 208 -18.05 -12.04 21.91
CA PRO A 208 -19.06 -11.61 20.96
C PRO A 208 -19.43 -10.15 21.23
N ILE A 209 -18.75 -9.25 20.53
CA ILE A 209 -19.01 -7.81 20.57
C ILE A 209 -20.21 -7.58 19.65
N MET A 210 -21.34 -7.14 20.19
CA MET A 210 -22.51 -6.82 19.38
C MET A 210 -22.14 -5.75 18.34
N VAL A 211 -22.24 -6.11 17.06
CA VAL A 211 -22.13 -5.18 15.93
C VAL A 211 -23.50 -5.16 15.25
N ALA A 212 -24.05 -3.96 15.01
CA ALA A 212 -25.35 -3.81 14.35
C ALA A 212 -25.34 -4.47 12.96
N ASN A 213 -26.38 -5.27 12.67
CA ASN A 213 -26.54 -6.01 11.42
C ASN A 213 -26.54 -5.08 10.20
N VAL A 214 -25.77 -5.43 9.17
CA VAL A 214 -25.87 -4.82 7.83
C VAL A 214 -25.90 -5.95 6.79
N SER A 215 -26.86 -5.85 5.88
CA SER A 215 -27.22 -6.82 4.84
C SER A 215 -26.05 -7.25 3.94
N ASP A 216 -25.94 -8.56 3.77
CA ASP A 216 -25.01 -9.26 2.88
C ASP A 216 -25.45 -9.12 1.42
N GLU A 217 -24.86 -8.19 0.65
CA GLU A 217 -25.04 -8.18 -0.81
C GLU A 217 -23.74 -7.97 -1.62
N ASN A 218 -22.56 -8.04 -1.02
CA ASN A 218 -21.30 -7.91 -1.77
C ASN A 218 -20.28 -9.00 -1.44
N VAL A 219 -20.59 -10.24 -1.84
CA VAL A 219 -19.61 -11.32 -1.90
C VAL A 219 -18.62 -11.00 -3.03
N LEU A 220 -17.45 -10.48 -2.66
CA LEU A 220 -16.32 -10.29 -3.58
C LEU A 220 -15.84 -11.64 -4.10
N LEU A 221 -16.23 -11.99 -5.33
CA LEU A 221 -15.75 -13.15 -6.07
C LEU A 221 -14.23 -13.06 -6.25
N VAL A 222 -13.55 -14.15 -5.91
CA VAL A 222 -12.09 -14.29 -5.99
C VAL A 222 -11.72 -14.73 -7.40
N ASP A 223 -11.09 -13.84 -8.18
CA ASP A 223 -10.37 -14.23 -9.40
C ASP A 223 -8.86 -14.17 -9.11
N GLU A 224 -8.36 -15.27 -8.54
CA GLU A 224 -6.95 -15.46 -8.19
C GLU A 224 -6.06 -15.55 -9.45
N ASP A 225 -6.59 -16.07 -10.55
CA ASP A 225 -5.87 -16.26 -11.81
C ASP A 225 -5.54 -14.94 -12.50
N SER A 226 -6.44 -13.96 -12.47
CA SER A 226 -6.22 -12.64 -13.07
C SER A 226 -5.07 -11.85 -12.41
N ASN A 227 -4.90 -11.97 -11.08
CA ASN A 227 -3.80 -11.31 -10.37
C ASN A 227 -2.44 -11.97 -10.60
N ARG A 228 -2.42 -13.31 -10.76
CA ARG A 228 -1.20 -14.05 -11.06
C ARG A 228 -0.71 -13.76 -12.49
N LEU A 229 -1.62 -13.82 -13.46
CA LEU A 229 -1.34 -13.53 -14.87
C LEU A 229 -0.82 -12.10 -15.06
N ARG A 230 -1.35 -11.14 -14.30
CA ARG A 230 -0.90 -9.75 -14.37
C ARG A 230 0.51 -9.55 -13.81
N ARG A 231 0.87 -10.24 -12.72
CA ARG A 231 2.24 -10.21 -12.17
C ARG A 231 3.24 -10.87 -13.11
N GLU A 232 2.86 -11.96 -13.77
CA GLU A 232 3.68 -12.65 -14.77
C GLU A 232 3.92 -11.76 -16.00
N LYS A 233 2.86 -11.10 -16.52
CA LYS A 233 2.98 -10.10 -17.60
C LYS A 233 3.84 -8.89 -17.22
N GLU A 234 3.70 -8.37 -16.00
CA GLU A 234 4.56 -7.28 -15.49
C GLU A 234 6.03 -7.73 -15.39
N LYS A 235 6.30 -8.99 -15.01
CA LYS A 235 7.65 -9.56 -14.96
C LYS A 235 8.25 -9.71 -16.36
N GLU A 236 7.49 -10.24 -17.31
CA GLU A 236 7.91 -10.38 -18.72
C GLU A 236 8.19 -9.03 -19.39
N ALA A 237 7.35 -8.01 -19.13
CA ALA A 237 7.57 -6.67 -19.67
C ALA A 237 8.88 -6.05 -19.16
N ILE A 238 9.22 -6.25 -17.88
CA ILE A 238 10.48 -5.76 -17.29
C ILE A 238 11.69 -6.51 -17.86
N LEU A 239 11.57 -7.81 -18.12
CA LEU A 239 12.61 -8.62 -18.77
C LEU A 239 12.83 -8.18 -20.23
N LYS A 240 11.75 -7.99 -21.00
CA LYS A 240 11.83 -7.48 -22.38
C LYS A 240 12.47 -6.09 -22.46
N GLU A 241 12.20 -5.22 -21.50
CA GLU A 241 12.78 -3.87 -21.49
C GLU A 241 14.29 -3.90 -21.13
N LYS A 242 14.71 -4.86 -20.29
CA LYS A 242 16.14 -5.12 -20.05
C LYS A 242 16.84 -5.68 -21.28
N GLU A 243 16.19 -6.55 -22.05
CA GLU A 243 16.74 -7.12 -23.27
C GLU A 243 16.84 -6.08 -24.41
N LYS A 244 15.83 -5.20 -24.55
CA LYS A 244 15.84 -4.08 -25.50
C LYS A 244 16.91 -3.03 -25.22
N SER A 245 17.33 -2.87 -23.96
CA SER A 245 18.42 -1.95 -23.62
C SER A 245 19.81 -2.42 -24.04
N VAL A 246 19.94 -3.62 -24.63
CA VAL A 246 21.23 -4.21 -25.02
C VAL A 246 21.41 -4.35 -26.53
N VAL A 247 20.37 -4.28 -27.38
CA VAL A 247 20.52 -4.55 -28.82
C VAL A 247 19.58 -3.69 -29.70
N HIS A 248 20.22 -2.90 -30.59
CA HIS A 248 19.73 -2.19 -31.78
C HIS A 248 18.97 -0.85 -31.63
N GLU A 249 19.68 0.23 -32.00
CA GLU A 249 19.11 1.48 -32.52
C GLU A 249 18.54 1.25 -33.94
N GLU A 250 17.22 1.37 -34.10
CA GLU A 250 16.58 1.61 -35.41
C GLU A 250 16.10 3.08 -35.50
N PRO A 251 16.12 3.68 -36.71
CA PRO A 251 15.95 5.13 -36.85
C PRO A 251 14.55 5.58 -36.45
N THR A 252 14.50 6.48 -35.47
CA THR A 252 13.29 6.90 -34.77
C THR A 252 12.24 7.57 -35.68
N GLU A 253 12.62 8.01 -36.89
CA GLU A 253 11.76 8.74 -37.84
C GLU A 253 10.61 7.91 -38.42
N LEU A 254 10.81 6.63 -38.75
CA LEU A 254 9.75 5.77 -39.32
C LEU A 254 8.62 5.50 -38.33
N ILE A 255 8.93 5.43 -37.03
CA ILE A 255 7.93 5.23 -35.97
C ILE A 255 7.09 6.51 -35.78
N TYR A 256 7.70 7.69 -35.88
CA TYR A 256 6.98 8.95 -35.77
C TYR A 256 5.98 9.13 -36.93
N GLU A 257 6.38 8.84 -38.17
CA GLU A 257 5.47 8.93 -39.33
C GLU A 257 4.29 7.96 -39.25
N GLN A 258 4.52 6.75 -38.71
CA GLN A 258 3.44 5.76 -38.55
C GLN A 258 2.45 6.17 -37.45
N VAL A 259 2.96 6.73 -36.34
CA VAL A 259 2.13 7.24 -35.25
C VAL A 259 1.32 8.45 -35.69
N GLU A 260 1.90 9.35 -36.47
CA GLU A 260 1.23 10.55 -36.98
C GLU A 260 0.10 10.19 -37.96
N ARG A 261 0.34 9.22 -38.86
CA ARG A 261 -0.70 8.65 -39.74
C ARG A 261 -1.86 8.03 -38.94
N ASN A 262 -1.56 7.28 -37.88
CA ASN A 262 -2.58 6.66 -37.05
C ASN A 262 -3.42 7.69 -36.26
N ILE A 263 -2.82 8.79 -35.83
CA ILE A 263 -3.52 9.88 -35.15
C ILE A 263 -4.46 10.61 -36.13
N GLN A 264 -4.03 10.85 -37.36
CA GLN A 264 -4.88 11.45 -38.40
C GLN A 264 -6.10 10.56 -38.73
N LEU A 265 -5.90 9.25 -38.86
CA LEU A 265 -6.99 8.31 -39.10
C LEU A 265 -8.03 8.29 -37.96
N LEU A 266 -7.58 8.33 -36.71
CA LEU A 266 -8.47 8.38 -35.54
C LEU A 266 -9.26 9.69 -35.46
N ASN A 267 -8.66 10.81 -35.85
CA ASN A 267 -9.36 12.10 -35.88
C ASN A 267 -10.42 12.12 -36.99
N ASN A 268 -10.12 11.58 -38.16
CA ASN A 268 -11.07 11.50 -39.27
C ASN A 268 -12.26 10.59 -38.93
N LEU A 269 -12.03 9.47 -38.24
CA LEU A 269 -13.09 8.60 -37.71
C LEU A 269 -14.00 9.30 -36.72
N LYS A 270 -13.45 10.11 -35.81
CA LYS A 270 -14.26 10.88 -34.85
C LYS A 270 -15.08 11.98 -35.52
N ILE A 271 -14.51 12.67 -36.51
CA ILE A 271 -15.22 13.69 -37.30
C ILE A 271 -16.38 13.05 -38.06
N TRP A 272 -16.16 11.89 -38.70
CA TRP A 272 -17.20 11.15 -39.40
C TRP A 272 -18.34 10.69 -38.47
N GLN A 273 -18.00 10.18 -37.28
CA GLN A 273 -19.00 9.79 -36.27
C GLN A 273 -19.84 10.98 -35.78
N MET A 274 -19.21 12.16 -35.62
CA MET A 274 -19.92 13.38 -35.25
C MET A 274 -20.83 13.89 -36.37
N GLN A 275 -20.38 13.84 -37.62
CA GLN A 275 -21.20 14.23 -38.78
C GLN A 275 -22.41 13.30 -38.97
N ASN A 276 -22.24 11.98 -38.76
CA ASN A 276 -23.37 11.05 -38.82
C ASN A 276 -24.39 11.31 -37.71
N LYS A 277 -23.95 11.55 -36.47
CA LYS A 277 -24.86 11.94 -35.39
C LYS A 277 -25.58 13.25 -35.68
N LEU A 278 -24.90 14.22 -36.29
CA LEU A 278 -25.52 15.48 -36.68
C LEU A 278 -26.56 15.27 -37.79
N ASN A 279 -26.27 14.42 -38.78
CA ASN A 279 -27.20 14.09 -39.86
C ASN A 279 -28.42 13.28 -39.37
N GLU A 280 -28.27 12.45 -38.33
CA GLU A 280 -29.39 11.77 -37.67
C GLU A 280 -30.29 12.78 -36.91
N LEU A 281 -29.70 13.80 -36.30
CA LEU A 281 -30.44 14.85 -35.57
C LEU A 281 -31.17 15.84 -36.50
N ILE A 282 -30.72 16.00 -37.75
CA ILE A 282 -31.33 16.91 -38.74
C ILE A 282 -32.48 16.22 -39.52
N LYS A 283 -32.67 14.90 -39.40
CA LYS A 283 -33.77 14.15 -40.07
C LYS A 283 -35.09 14.11 -39.28
N VAL A 284 -35.30 15.06 -38.37
CA VAL A 284 -36.56 15.31 -37.63
C VAL A 284 -37.09 16.68 -38.03
#